data_AF-F3FEQ2-F1
#
_entry.id   AF-F3FEQ2-F1
#
_cell.length_a   1.000
_cell.length_b   1.000
_cell.length_c   1.000
_cell.angle_alpha   90.00
_cell.angle_beta   90.00
_cell.angle_gamma   90.00
#
_symmetry.space_group_name_H-M   'P 1'
#
loop_
_entity.id
_entity.type
_entity.pdbx_description
1 polymer ?
#
loop_
_entity_poly.entity_id
_entity_poly.type
_entity_poly.pdbx_seq_one_letter_code
_entity_poly.pdbx_strand_id
1 'polypeptide(L)'
;MNLNEPRELAPLLEAFLLASGKPQTLERLYELFEEGERPEPPVFKKALEVLRKSCEGRAFELKEVASGYRLQIRDRFSPWVGRLWEAPFVL
;
A
#
# COMPACT_ATOMS: atom_id res chain seq x y z
N MET A 1 11.48 -3.39 15.50
CA MET A 1 10.18 -2.91 15.00
C MET A 1 9.12 -3.73 15.71
N ASN A 2 8.16 -3.08 16.37
CA ASN A 2 7.01 -3.72 16.96
C ASN A 2 5.91 -3.85 15.89
N LEU A 3 5.77 -5.04 15.30
CA LEU A 3 4.77 -5.29 14.25
C LEU A 3 3.33 -5.21 14.76
N ASN A 4 3.11 -5.29 16.08
CA ASN A 4 1.80 -5.09 16.70
C ASN A 4 1.45 -3.61 16.95
N GLU A 5 2.36 -2.67 16.67
CA GLU A 5 2.09 -1.23 16.74
C GLU A 5 1.76 -0.69 15.33
N PRO A 6 0.53 -0.19 15.08
CA PRO A 6 0.11 0.24 13.74
C PRO A 6 1.02 1.28 13.07
N ARG A 7 1.64 2.17 13.86
CA ARG A 7 2.54 3.21 13.36
C ARG A 7 3.89 2.66 12.89
N GLU A 8 4.34 1.57 13.49
CA GLU A 8 5.57 0.87 13.09
C GLU A 8 5.32 -0.12 11.94
N LEU A 9 4.13 -0.74 11.89
CA LEU A 9 3.73 -1.63 10.81
C LEU A 9 3.44 -0.88 9.49
N ALA A 10 2.86 0.32 9.56
CA ALA A 10 2.52 1.12 8.37
C ALA A 10 3.65 1.31 7.35
N PRO A 11 4.88 1.72 7.72
CA PRO A 11 5.99 1.85 6.75
C PRO A 11 6.44 0.50 6.16
N LEU A 12 6.27 -0.62 6.87
CA LEU A 12 6.54 -1.94 6.32
C LEU A 12 5.49 -2.32 5.26
N LEU A 13 4.21 -2.05 5.54
CA LEU A 13 3.15 -2.24 4.53
C LEU A 13 3.34 -1.33 3.32
N GLU A 14 3.80 -0.09 3.52
CA GLU A 14 4.20 0.82 2.45
C GLU A 14 5.27 0.18 1.56
N ALA A 15 6.33 -0.38 2.16
CA ALA A 15 7.41 -1.04 1.44
C ALA A 15 6.91 -2.24 0.61
N PHE A 16 6.05 -3.10 1.17
CA PHE A 16 5.48 -4.22 0.43
C PHE A 16 4.63 -3.78 -0.76
N LEU A 17 3.74 -2.80 -0.54
CA LEU A 17 2.84 -2.31 -1.59
C LEU A 17 3.61 -1.56 -2.69
N LEU A 18 4.64 -0.81 -2.32
CA LEU A 18 5.51 -0.10 -3.25
C LEU A 18 6.31 -1.08 -4.12
N ALA A 19 6.95 -2.07 -3.48
CA ALA A 19 7.73 -3.09 -4.17
C ALA A 19 6.86 -3.98 -5.08
N SER A 20 5.60 -4.19 -4.69
CA SER A 20 4.70 -5.03 -5.47
C SER A 20 4.29 -4.43 -6.81
N GLY A 21 4.09 -3.11 -6.91
CA GLY A 21 3.57 -2.45 -8.11
C GLY A 21 2.17 -2.89 -8.57
N LYS A 22 1.46 -3.74 -7.81
CA LYS A 22 0.11 -4.27 -8.12
C LYS A 22 -0.73 -4.39 -6.85
N PRO A 23 -2.06 -4.49 -6.95
CA PRO A 23 -2.92 -4.76 -5.79
C PRO A 23 -2.50 -6.03 -5.05
N GLN A 24 -2.47 -5.94 -3.72
CA GLN A 24 -2.19 -7.04 -2.81
C GLN A 24 -3.35 -7.23 -1.82
N THR A 25 -3.77 -8.47 -1.65
CA THR A 25 -4.80 -8.82 -0.67
C THR A 25 -4.22 -8.82 0.74
N LEU A 26 -5.08 -8.73 1.77
CA LEU A 26 -4.62 -8.80 3.16
C LEU A 26 -3.99 -10.16 3.43
N GLU A 27 -4.61 -11.23 2.95
CA GLU A 27 -4.14 -12.62 3.06
C GLU A 27 -2.72 -12.74 2.50
N ARG A 28 -2.48 -12.19 1.30
CA ARG A 28 -1.16 -12.24 0.69
C ARG A 28 -0.11 -11.47 1.48
N LEU A 29 -0.48 -10.34 2.07
CA LEU A 29 0.43 -9.59 2.93
C LEU A 29 0.70 -10.35 4.25
N TYR A 30 -0.28 -11.04 4.84
CA TYR A 30 -0.07 -11.87 6.04
C TYR A 30 0.88 -13.05 5.81
N GLU A 31 0.88 -13.61 4.60
CA GLU A 31 1.78 -14.70 4.21
C GLU A 31 3.26 -14.27 4.14
N LEU A 32 3.54 -12.97 4.08
CA LEU A 32 4.91 -12.45 4.06
C LEU A 32 5.57 -12.44 5.44
N PHE A 33 4.80 -12.66 6.50
CA PHE A 33 5.29 -12.71 7.88
C PHE A 33 5.48 -14.15 8.34
N GLU A 34 6.53 -14.40 9.12
CA GLU A 34 6.68 -15.64 9.87
C GLU A 34 5.60 -15.76 10.95
N GLU A 35 5.32 -16.98 11.41
CA GLU A 35 4.22 -17.26 12.34
C GLU A 35 4.35 -16.48 13.67
N GLY A 36 5.57 -16.34 14.19
CA GLY A 36 5.85 -15.60 15.43
C GLY A 36 5.88 -14.07 15.28
N GLU A 37 5.92 -13.57 14.04
CA GLU A 37 6.01 -12.15 13.72
C GLU A 37 4.70 -11.57 13.19
N ARG A 38 3.72 -12.44 12.91
CA ARG A 38 2.46 -12.03 12.30
C ARG A 38 1.68 -11.10 13.23
N PRO A 39 1.37 -9.87 12.79
CA PRO A 39 0.60 -8.93 13.58
C PRO A 39 -0.86 -9.35 13.69
N GLU A 40 -1.53 -8.90 14.75
CA GLU A 40 -2.95 -9.19 14.93
C GLU A 40 -3.83 -8.54 13.84
N PRO A 41 -4.93 -9.20 13.41
CA PRO A 41 -5.76 -8.67 12.33
C PRO A 41 -6.29 -7.22 12.50
N PRO A 42 -6.68 -6.78 13.71
CA PRO A 42 -7.07 -5.39 13.95
C PRO A 42 -5.93 -4.39 13.78
N VAL A 43 -4.68 -4.78 14.09
CA VAL A 43 -3.50 -3.94 13.93
C VAL A 43 -3.26 -3.67 12.46
N PHE A 44 -3.43 -4.68 11.61
CA PHE A 44 -3.23 -4.57 10.17
C PHE A 44 -4.13 -3.51 9.53
N LYS A 45 -5.43 -3.55 9.84
CA LYS A 45 -6.39 -2.55 9.35
C LYS A 45 -6.04 -1.16 9.86
N LYS A 46 -5.68 -1.02 11.14
CA LYS A 46 -5.22 0.25 11.71
C LYS A 46 -3.95 0.76 11.02
N ALA A 47 -3.00 -0.11 10.70
CA ALA A 47 -1.77 0.25 10.01
C ALA A 47 -2.04 0.76 8.58
N LEU A 48 -3.00 0.15 7.86
CA LEU A 48 -3.45 0.64 6.55
C LEU A 48 -4.12 2.02 6.66
N GLU A 49 -4.90 2.29 7.71
CA GLU A 49 -5.45 3.63 7.96
C GLU A 49 -4.35 4.66 8.26
N VAL A 50 -3.35 4.28 9.06
CA VAL A 50 -2.19 5.13 9.35
C VAL A 50 -1.42 5.42 8.06
N LEU A 51 -1.19 4.41 7.23
CA LEU A 51 -0.55 4.56 5.93
C LEU A 51 -1.36 5.49 5.03
N ARG A 52 -2.68 5.28 4.90
CA ARG A 52 -3.56 6.14 4.10
C ARG A 52 -3.45 7.60 4.49
N LYS A 53 -3.48 7.90 5.79
CA LYS A 53 -3.30 9.27 6.32
C LYS A 53 -1.90 9.82 6.01
N SER A 54 -0.87 9.00 6.13
CA SER A 54 0.51 9.41 5.80
C SER A 54 0.70 9.74 4.31
N CYS A 55 -0.13 9.19 3.43
CA CYS A 55 -0.16 9.51 2.00
C CYS A 55 -0.91 10.82 1.68
N GLU A 56 -1.59 11.45 2.63
CA GLU A 56 -2.23 12.75 2.42
C GLU A 56 -1.18 13.81 2.03
N GLY A 57 -1.49 14.63 1.03
CA GLY A 57 -0.56 15.62 0.48
C GLY A 57 0.57 15.06 -0.41
N ARG A 58 0.80 13.73 -0.45
CA ARG A 58 1.83 13.12 -1.31
C ARG A 58 1.38 12.95 -2.77
N ALA A 59 2.34 12.62 -3.63
CA ALA A 59 2.12 12.38 -5.06
C ALA A 59 1.37 11.06 -5.37
N PHE A 60 1.40 10.13 -4.41
CA PHE A 60 0.74 8.83 -4.48
C PHE A 60 -0.25 8.66 -3.32
N GLU A 61 -1.09 7.63 -3.41
CA GLU A 61 -2.10 7.30 -2.43
C GLU A 61 -2.26 5.79 -2.26
N LEU A 62 -2.69 5.38 -1.07
CA LEU A 62 -3.17 4.03 -0.82
C LEU A 62 -4.62 3.91 -1.31
N LYS A 63 -4.84 3.05 -2.30
CA LYS A 63 -6.17 2.77 -2.87
C LYS A 63 -6.58 1.33 -2.57
N GLU A 64 -7.83 1.19 -2.13
CA GLU A 64 -8.50 -0.09 -1.99
C GLU A 64 -9.33 -0.35 -3.26
N VAL A 65 -9.12 -1.50 -3.89
CA VAL A 65 -9.82 -1.98 -5.08
C VAL A 65 -10.40 -3.36 -4.79
N ALA A 66 -11.25 -3.88 -5.69
CA ALA A 66 -11.84 -5.22 -5.50
C ALA A 66 -10.81 -6.34 -5.30
N SER A 67 -9.60 -6.18 -5.84
CA SER A 67 -8.49 -7.14 -5.73
C SER A 67 -7.50 -6.87 -4.58
N GLY A 68 -7.77 -5.89 -3.71
CA GLY A 68 -6.95 -5.59 -2.52
C GLY A 68 -6.45 -4.14 -2.47
N TYR A 69 -5.28 -3.94 -1.85
CA TYR A 69 -4.67 -2.63 -1.63
C TYR A 69 -3.50 -2.39 -2.57
N ARG A 70 -3.37 -1.17 -3.11
CA ARG A 70 -2.18 -0.74 -3.87
C ARG A 70 -1.77 0.69 -3.52
N LEU A 71 -0.48 0.98 -3.70
CA LEU A 71 -0.03 2.36 -3.85
C LEU A 71 -0.11 2.74 -5.33
N GLN A 72 -0.73 3.88 -5.62
CA GLN A 72 -0.83 4.40 -6.97
C GLN A 72 -0.54 5.90 -7.01
N ILE A 73 -0.06 6.38 -8.15
CA ILE A 73 0.03 7.82 -8.41
C ILE A 73 -1.39 8.40 -8.44
N ARG A 74 -1.56 9.59 -7.87
CA ARG A 74 -2.85 10.28 -7.88
C ARG A 74 -3.20 10.76 -9.28
N ASP A 75 -4.47 10.61 -9.66
CA ASP A 75 -4.95 10.89 -11.02
C ASP A 75 -4.62 12.30 -11.53
N ARG A 76 -4.52 13.28 -10.62
CA ARG A 76 -4.11 14.65 -10.97
C ARG A 76 -2.74 14.72 -11.64
N PHE A 77 -1.84 13.75 -11.44
CA PHE A 77 -0.51 13.72 -12.06
C PHE A 77 -0.46 12.90 -13.35
N SER A 78 -1.54 12.21 -13.73
CA SER A 78 -1.59 11.34 -14.91
C SER A 78 -1.13 12.01 -16.22
N PRO A 79 -1.44 13.30 -16.52
CA PRO A 79 -0.98 13.95 -17.75
C PRO A 79 0.55 14.10 -17.88
N TRP A 80 1.26 14.05 -16.76
CA TRP A 80 2.72 14.15 -16.72
C TRP A 80 3.39 12.80 -16.60
N VAL A 81 2.92 11.97 -15.66
CA VAL A 81 3.51 10.65 -15.42
C VAL A 81 3.28 9.72 -16.62
N GLY A 82 2.15 9.85 -17.31
CA GLY A 82 1.87 9.11 -18.55
C GLY A 82 2.90 9.34 -19.67
N ARG A 83 3.65 10.46 -19.65
CA ARG A 83 4.70 10.74 -20.64
C ARG A 83 5.93 9.83 -20.49
N LEU A 84 6.11 9.19 -19.32
CA LEU A 84 7.21 8.27 -19.07
C LEU A 84 7.02 6.92 -19.78
N TRP A 85 5.80 6.61 -20.21
CA TRP A 85 5.47 5.35 -20.87
C TRP A 85 5.00 5.64 -22.29
N GLU A 86 5.67 5.07 -23.30
CA GLU A 86 5.35 5.30 -24.72
C GLU A 86 4.02 4.65 -25.20
N ALA A 87 3.24 4.03 -24.31
CA ALA A 87 1.99 3.35 -24.68
C ALA A 87 0.84 3.67 -23.69
N PRO A 88 -0.41 3.83 -24.19
CA PRO A 88 -1.54 4.23 -23.38
C PRO A 88 -1.93 3.13 -22.40
N PHE A 89 -1.71 3.35 -21.10
CA PHE A 89 -2.34 2.55 -20.06
C PHE A 89 -3.83 2.90 -20.01
N VAL A 90 -4.66 1.91 -20.33
CA VAL A 90 -6.08 1.91 -20.00
C VAL A 90 -6.17 1.73 -18.48
N LEU A 91 -6.60 2.77 -17.77
CA LEU A 91 -6.86 2.73 -16.33
C LEU A 91 -8.12 1.93 -16.01
#